data_AF-A0A8C9C6V7-F1
#
_entry.id   AF-A0A8C9C6V7-F1
#
_cell.length_a   1.000
_cell.length_b   1.000
_cell.length_c   1.000
_cell.angle_alpha   90.00
_cell.angle_beta   90.00
_cell.angle_gamma   90.00
#
_symmetry.space_group_name_H-M   'P 1'
#
loop_
_entity.id
_entity.type
_entity.pdbx_description
1 polymer ?
#
loop_
_entity_poly.entity_id
_entity_poly.type
_entity_poly.pdbx_seq_one_letter_code
_entity_poly.pdbx_strand_id
1 'polypeptide(L)'
;MSRASGPGPGWLLFSFGMGLVSGSRCPNNCQCQAQEVICTGAQLTEYPSDIPLNTRRLYLNDNSIRFLPAMNLGLLSDLVYLDCQKNLIQEVMDYTFVGVFKLIYLDLSFNNLTLISPYSFSMLSNLVQLNISSNPHLLSLNKYTFANTSSLRYLDLRNTGLQTLDHAAFHNLITLQTLYLSGNPWKCNCSFLDFTIYLIMSPLNHPDEQNATCLEPTELAGWPITKVGNPLRYMCVTHLDHQDYIFLLLIGFCIFSAGTVAAWLTGVCAVLYQNARRRSSEDEAEDELGQSVEASRRIFQSRVESGQDGFPQLI
;
A
#
# COMPACT_ATOMS: atom_id res chain seq x y z
N MET A 1 -33.07 3.21 96.69
CA MET A 1 -32.45 4.00 95.59
C MET A 1 -31.36 3.14 94.97
N SER A 2 -31.40 3.04 93.64
CA SER A 2 -30.56 2.26 92.70
C SER A 2 -29.04 2.36 92.97
N ARG A 3 -28.17 1.43 92.57
CA ARG A 3 -28.01 0.83 91.23
C ARG A 3 -27.42 -0.59 91.30
N ALA A 4 -27.98 -1.45 90.45
CA ALA A 4 -27.51 -2.79 90.12
C ALA A 4 -26.21 -2.77 89.30
N SER A 5 -25.33 -3.71 89.60
CA SER A 5 -24.09 -4.03 88.85
C SER A 5 -24.41 -5.15 87.85
N GLY A 6 -24.36 -4.84 86.56
CA GLY A 6 -24.56 -5.81 85.47
C GLY A 6 -23.29 -6.58 85.08
N PRO A 7 -23.42 -7.73 84.41
CA PRO A 7 -22.31 -8.63 84.07
C PRO A 7 -21.58 -8.16 82.80
N GLY A 8 -20.27 -8.41 82.73
CA GLY A 8 -19.45 -8.11 81.56
C GLY A 8 -19.52 -9.19 80.47
N PRO A 9 -19.60 -8.79 79.20
CA PRO A 9 -19.03 -9.53 78.07
C PRO A 9 -17.76 -8.79 77.62
N GLY A 10 -16.69 -9.42 77.14
CA GLY A 10 -16.68 -10.38 76.05
C GLY A 10 -16.04 -9.71 74.82
N TRP A 11 -14.80 -10.10 74.52
CA TRP A 11 -14.14 -10.07 73.21
C TRP A 11 -13.89 -8.72 72.51
N LEU A 12 -12.62 -8.33 72.39
CA LEU A 12 -12.10 -7.55 71.24
C LEU A 12 -10.66 -7.99 70.92
N LEU A 13 -10.53 -9.11 70.19
CA LEU A 13 -9.37 -9.37 69.35
C LEU A 13 -9.59 -8.59 68.05
N PHE A 14 -8.90 -7.47 67.87
CA PHE A 14 -8.77 -6.83 66.56
C PHE A 14 -7.74 -7.61 65.74
N SER A 15 -8.16 -8.74 65.19
CA SER A 15 -7.48 -9.35 64.04
C SER A 15 -7.70 -8.44 62.84
N PHE A 16 -6.60 -7.84 62.37
CA PHE A 16 -6.49 -7.19 61.07
C PHE A 16 -6.91 -8.18 59.98
N GLY A 17 -8.19 -8.16 59.61
CA GLY A 17 -8.67 -8.78 58.39
C GLY A 17 -8.23 -7.93 57.21
N MET A 18 -6.98 -8.09 56.77
CA MET A 18 -6.70 -7.86 55.35
C MET A 18 -7.47 -8.93 54.61
N GLY A 19 -8.65 -8.56 54.11
CA GLY A 19 -9.37 -9.36 53.14
C GLY A 19 -8.41 -9.68 52.01
N LEU A 20 -8.00 -10.93 51.92
CA LEU A 20 -7.52 -11.52 50.68
C LEU A 20 -8.67 -11.34 49.70
N VAL A 21 -8.58 -10.29 48.88
CA VAL A 21 -9.32 -10.21 47.62
C VAL A 21 -9.09 -11.55 46.96
N SER A 22 -10.16 -12.29 46.67
CA SER A 22 -10.12 -13.53 45.90
C SER A 22 -9.46 -13.24 44.56
N GLY A 23 -8.13 -13.34 44.54
CA GLY A 23 -7.34 -13.25 43.34
C GLY A 23 -7.79 -14.36 42.42
N SER A 24 -8.04 -14.00 41.15
CA SER A 24 -8.01 -14.96 40.05
C SER A 24 -6.90 -15.96 40.30
N ARG A 25 -7.26 -17.24 40.39
CA ARG A 25 -6.31 -18.31 40.70
C ARG A 25 -5.22 -18.27 39.64
N CYS A 26 -3.96 -18.30 40.08
CA CYS A 26 -2.84 -18.41 39.15
C CYS A 26 -2.93 -19.77 38.43
N PRO A 27 -2.68 -19.85 37.11
CA PRO A 27 -2.65 -21.13 36.41
C PRO A 27 -1.66 -22.10 37.05
N ASN A 28 -1.98 -23.39 36.99
CA ASN A 28 -1.09 -24.44 37.50
C ASN A 28 0.27 -24.38 36.77
N ASN A 29 1.36 -24.62 37.51
CA ASN A 29 2.74 -24.55 37.03
C ASN A 29 3.20 -23.15 36.57
N CYS A 30 2.41 -22.11 36.79
CA CYS A 30 2.80 -20.73 36.54
C CYS A 30 3.04 -19.96 37.84
N GLN A 31 3.84 -18.91 37.75
CA GLN A 31 4.08 -17.95 38.82
C GLN A 31 3.39 -16.63 38.49
N CYS A 32 2.51 -16.16 39.37
CA CYS A 32 1.81 -14.89 39.21
C CYS A 32 2.30 -13.88 40.25
N GLN A 33 2.79 -12.74 39.80
CA GLN A 33 3.24 -11.64 40.65
C GLN A 33 2.66 -10.31 40.14
N ALA A 34 1.79 -9.69 40.94
CA ALA A 34 1.08 -8.47 40.58
C ALA A 34 0.27 -8.58 39.26
N GLN A 35 0.79 -8.04 38.15
CA GLN A 35 0.18 -8.07 36.82
C GLN A 35 1.04 -8.87 35.82
N GLU A 36 1.97 -9.66 36.33
CA GLU A 36 2.88 -10.50 35.56
C GLU A 36 2.56 -11.96 35.81
N VAL A 37 2.41 -12.73 34.73
CA VAL A 37 2.14 -14.16 34.75
C VAL A 37 3.25 -14.86 33.97
N ILE A 38 4.04 -15.66 34.69
CA ILE A 38 5.22 -16.35 34.17
C ILE A 38 4.91 -17.84 34.10
N CYS A 39 4.77 -18.36 32.89
CA CYS A 39 4.56 -19.78 32.60
C CYS A 39 5.70 -20.36 31.76
N THR A 40 6.88 -19.74 31.79
CA THR A 40 8.04 -20.17 31.00
C THR A 40 8.45 -21.60 31.34
N GLY A 41 8.59 -22.47 30.35
CA GLY A 41 9.06 -23.84 30.59
C GLY A 41 8.11 -24.72 31.42
N ALA A 42 6.84 -24.32 31.57
CA ALA A 42 5.87 -24.99 32.43
C ALA A 42 5.26 -26.26 31.82
N GLN A 43 5.81 -26.74 30.69
CA GLN A 43 5.38 -27.93 29.95
C GLN A 43 3.92 -27.85 29.48
N LEU A 44 3.44 -26.64 29.18
CA LEU A 44 2.08 -26.40 28.73
C LEU A 44 1.89 -26.91 27.31
N THR A 45 0.86 -27.72 27.08
CA THR A 45 0.44 -28.17 25.74
C THR A 45 -0.64 -27.28 25.13
N GLU A 46 -1.34 -26.52 25.96
CA GLU A 46 -2.46 -25.66 25.61
C GLU A 46 -2.37 -24.33 26.36
N TYR A 47 -3.07 -23.32 25.85
CA TYR A 47 -3.18 -22.02 26.49
C TYR A 47 -3.94 -22.14 27.83
N PRO A 48 -3.41 -21.62 28.95
CA PRO A 48 -4.08 -21.73 30.25
C PRO A 48 -5.32 -20.82 30.34
N SER A 49 -6.49 -21.38 30.63
CA SER A 49 -7.76 -20.62 30.72
C SER A 49 -7.83 -19.68 31.91
N ASP A 50 -7.08 -19.95 32.97
CA ASP A 50 -7.23 -19.31 34.28
C ASP A 50 -6.30 -18.11 34.47
N ILE A 51 -5.84 -17.47 33.38
CA ILE A 51 -4.98 -16.28 33.46
C ILE A 51 -5.78 -15.11 34.08
N PRO A 52 -5.26 -14.45 35.13
CA PRO A 52 -5.84 -13.23 35.70
C PRO A 52 -6.17 -12.14 34.67
N LEU A 53 -7.38 -11.59 34.71
CA LEU A 53 -7.83 -10.57 33.74
C LEU A 53 -7.05 -9.25 33.80
N ASN A 54 -6.41 -8.96 34.94
CA ASN A 54 -5.58 -7.77 35.15
C ASN A 54 -4.12 -7.97 34.70
N THR A 55 -3.80 -9.07 34.00
CA THR A 55 -2.46 -9.37 33.50
C THR A 55 -2.03 -8.35 32.45
N ARG A 56 -0.85 -7.75 32.66
CA ARG A 56 -0.19 -6.84 31.71
C ARG A 56 0.98 -7.48 30.98
N ARG A 57 1.63 -8.47 31.60
CA ARG A 57 2.77 -9.19 31.03
C ARG A 57 2.54 -10.69 31.16
N LEU A 58 2.55 -11.38 30.03
CA LEU A 58 2.30 -12.81 29.96
C LEU A 58 3.46 -13.50 29.22
N TYR A 59 4.13 -14.41 29.93
CA TYR A 59 5.23 -15.21 29.39
C TYR A 59 4.76 -16.66 29.26
N LEU A 60 4.57 -17.11 28.03
CA LEU A 60 4.19 -18.47 27.65
C LEU A 60 5.34 -19.18 26.90
N ASN A 61 6.54 -18.62 26.92
CA ASN A 61 7.68 -19.13 26.17
C ASN A 61 8.20 -20.49 26.64
N ASP A 62 8.91 -21.19 25.75
CA ASP A 62 9.52 -22.50 26.01
C ASP A 62 8.46 -23.55 26.45
N ASN A 63 7.32 -23.60 25.76
CA ASN A 63 6.24 -24.57 25.99
C ASN A 63 5.93 -25.36 24.71
N SER A 64 4.80 -26.08 24.68
CA SER A 64 4.32 -26.88 23.54
C SER A 64 2.92 -26.46 23.09
N ILE A 65 2.58 -25.18 23.24
CA ILE A 65 1.28 -24.62 22.86
C ILE A 65 1.15 -24.61 21.34
N ARG A 66 0.01 -25.10 20.83
CA ARG A 66 -0.23 -25.23 19.38
C ARG A 66 -1.10 -24.13 18.77
N PHE A 67 -1.91 -23.45 19.58
CA PHE A 67 -2.83 -22.41 19.12
C PHE A 67 -3.08 -21.38 20.24
N LEU A 68 -3.41 -20.15 19.82
CA LEU A 68 -3.83 -19.08 20.72
C LEU A 68 -5.35 -18.89 20.62
N PRO A 69 -6.12 -19.15 21.68
CA PRO A 69 -7.58 -19.02 21.65
C PRO A 69 -7.99 -17.54 21.68
N ALA A 70 -8.59 -17.06 20.58
CA ALA A 70 -9.00 -15.66 20.42
C ALA A 70 -9.90 -15.15 21.57
N MET A 71 -10.87 -15.96 21.99
CA MET A 71 -11.82 -15.58 23.04
C MET A 71 -11.14 -15.38 24.39
N ASN A 72 -10.31 -16.33 24.85
CA ASN A 72 -9.66 -16.24 26.16
C ASN A 72 -8.55 -15.20 26.17
N LEU A 73 -7.76 -15.12 25.10
CA LEU A 73 -6.71 -14.10 24.97
C LEU A 73 -7.32 -12.70 24.93
N GLY A 74 -8.44 -12.53 24.24
CA GLY A 74 -9.14 -11.27 24.12
C GLY A 74 -9.74 -10.71 25.40
N LEU A 75 -9.90 -11.53 26.44
CA LEU A 75 -10.32 -11.05 27.76
C LEU A 75 -9.22 -10.23 28.47
N LEU A 76 -7.95 -10.40 28.06
CA LEU A 76 -6.81 -9.72 28.66
C LEU A 76 -6.62 -8.30 28.11
N SER A 77 -7.65 -7.45 28.23
CA SER A 77 -7.67 -6.09 27.64
C SER A 77 -6.57 -5.13 28.14
N ASP A 78 -5.92 -5.44 29.27
CA ASP A 78 -4.79 -4.71 29.81
C ASP A 78 -3.42 -5.27 29.38
N LEU A 79 -3.38 -6.31 28.56
CA LEU A 79 -2.15 -6.96 28.13
C LEU A 79 -1.29 -6.02 27.26
N VAL A 80 -0.02 -5.87 27.65
CA VAL A 80 0.97 -5.00 27.00
C VAL A 80 2.13 -5.81 26.41
N TYR A 81 2.47 -6.93 27.03
CA TYR A 81 3.58 -7.77 26.65
C TYR A 81 3.13 -9.23 26.57
N LEU A 82 3.32 -9.86 25.41
CA LEU A 82 3.05 -11.27 25.19
C LEU A 82 4.27 -11.95 24.56
N ASP A 83 4.86 -12.88 25.29
CA ASP A 83 5.95 -13.73 24.79
C ASP A 83 5.45 -15.18 24.63
N CYS A 84 5.35 -15.62 23.39
CA CYS A 84 4.98 -16.96 22.99
C CYS A 84 6.11 -17.66 22.21
N GLN A 85 7.35 -17.19 22.34
CA GLN A 85 8.48 -17.77 21.60
C GLN A 85 8.69 -19.25 21.98
N LYS A 86 9.27 -20.04 21.07
CA LYS A 86 9.60 -21.46 21.30
C LYS A 86 8.38 -22.27 21.77
N ASN A 87 7.32 -22.22 20.97
CA ASN A 87 6.14 -23.05 21.10
C ASN A 87 5.93 -23.82 19.79
N LEU A 88 4.76 -24.43 19.62
CA LEU A 88 4.38 -25.19 18.42
C LEU A 88 3.21 -24.51 17.69
N ILE A 89 3.10 -23.18 17.78
CA ILE A 89 1.98 -22.44 17.17
C ILE A 89 2.08 -22.56 15.67
N GLN A 90 1.00 -23.00 15.02
CA GLN A 90 0.96 -23.25 13.58
C GLN A 90 0.28 -22.12 12.79
N GLU A 91 -0.76 -21.51 13.36
CA GLU A 91 -1.59 -20.56 12.64
C GLU A 91 -1.92 -19.37 13.54
N VAL A 92 -1.89 -18.18 12.95
CA VAL A 92 -2.48 -16.97 13.54
C VAL A 92 -3.67 -16.60 12.65
N MET A 93 -4.87 -16.80 13.18
CA MET A 93 -6.10 -16.53 12.45
C MET A 93 -6.47 -15.05 12.50
N ASP A 94 -7.45 -14.68 11.70
CA ASP A 94 -8.09 -13.38 11.82
C ASP A 94 -8.68 -13.24 13.24
N TYR A 95 -8.55 -12.05 13.81
CA TYR A 95 -9.09 -11.75 15.14
C TYR A 95 -8.50 -12.57 16.31
N THR A 96 -7.40 -13.32 16.14
CA THR A 96 -6.71 -14.02 17.26
C THR A 96 -6.37 -13.05 18.40
N PHE A 97 -6.03 -11.81 18.07
CA PHE A 97 -5.72 -10.75 19.03
C PHE A 97 -6.86 -9.75 19.23
N VAL A 98 -8.11 -10.16 18.97
CA VAL A 98 -9.28 -9.34 19.28
C VAL A 98 -9.31 -9.04 20.76
N GLY A 99 -9.44 -7.76 21.15
CA GLY A 99 -9.53 -7.36 22.56
C GLY A 99 -8.20 -7.02 23.26
N VAL A 100 -7.04 -7.44 22.75
CA VAL A 100 -5.72 -7.07 23.32
C VAL A 100 -5.12 -5.82 22.65
N PHE A 101 -5.92 -4.75 22.54
CA PHE A 101 -5.57 -3.52 21.81
C PHE A 101 -4.43 -2.71 22.44
N LYS A 102 -4.04 -2.98 23.69
CA LYS A 102 -2.92 -2.31 24.38
C LYS A 102 -1.57 -3.02 24.17
N LEU A 103 -1.52 -4.09 23.39
CA LEU A 103 -0.30 -4.86 23.17
C LEU A 103 0.75 -4.00 22.48
N ILE A 104 1.95 -3.94 23.08
CA ILE A 104 3.11 -3.18 22.60
C ILE A 104 4.19 -4.14 22.06
N TYR A 105 4.33 -5.30 22.69
CA TYR A 105 5.33 -6.30 22.35
C TYR A 105 4.66 -7.66 22.13
N LEU A 106 4.97 -8.28 20.98
CA LEU A 106 4.53 -9.61 20.62
C LEU A 106 5.70 -10.42 20.06
N ASP A 107 6.02 -11.53 20.72
CA ASP A 107 6.99 -12.50 20.22
C ASP A 107 6.33 -13.84 19.91
N LEU A 108 6.40 -14.22 18.64
CA LEU A 108 5.94 -15.50 18.08
C LEU A 108 7.12 -16.24 17.41
N SER A 109 8.36 -15.88 17.73
CA SER A 109 9.53 -16.49 17.12
C SER A 109 9.75 -17.94 17.56
N PHE A 110 10.50 -18.69 16.76
CA PHE A 110 10.79 -20.12 17.02
C PHE A 110 9.50 -20.94 17.22
N ASN A 111 8.48 -20.68 16.41
CA ASN A 111 7.26 -21.47 16.36
C ASN A 111 7.25 -22.31 15.07
N ASN A 112 6.09 -22.86 14.71
CA ASN A 112 5.90 -23.59 13.47
C ASN A 112 4.83 -22.92 12.59
N LEU A 113 4.85 -21.59 12.50
CA LEU A 113 3.84 -20.83 11.77
C LEU A 113 3.88 -21.19 10.28
N THR A 114 2.76 -21.67 9.76
CA THR A 114 2.52 -21.97 8.35
C THR A 114 1.59 -20.95 7.71
N LEU A 115 0.71 -20.33 8.50
CA LEU A 115 -0.28 -19.37 8.02
C LEU A 115 -0.44 -18.20 8.99
N ILE A 116 -0.42 -16.98 8.43
CA ILE A 116 -0.91 -15.78 9.09
C ILE A 116 -2.03 -15.22 8.21
N SER A 117 -3.25 -15.25 8.73
CA SER A 117 -4.43 -14.79 8.01
C SER A 117 -4.38 -13.27 7.71
N PRO A 118 -5.13 -12.81 6.71
CA PRO A 118 -5.34 -11.38 6.52
C PRO A 118 -5.91 -10.75 7.80
N TYR A 119 -5.50 -9.52 8.12
CA TYR A 119 -5.97 -8.78 9.31
C TYR A 119 -5.61 -9.39 10.68
N SER A 120 -4.77 -10.44 10.74
CA SER A 120 -4.38 -11.06 12.02
C SER A 120 -3.80 -10.09 13.05
N PHE A 121 -3.02 -9.09 12.64
CA PHE A 121 -2.45 -8.09 13.53
C PHE A 121 -3.18 -6.74 13.48
N SER A 122 -4.35 -6.66 12.82
CA SER A 122 -4.92 -5.36 12.49
C SER A 122 -5.57 -4.63 13.66
N MET A 123 -5.87 -5.36 14.74
CA MET A 123 -6.39 -4.79 15.98
C MET A 123 -5.28 -4.24 16.88
N LEU A 124 -4.02 -4.51 16.56
CA LEU A 124 -2.86 -4.18 17.38
C LEU A 124 -2.29 -2.80 17.03
N SER A 125 -3.12 -1.75 17.14
CA SER A 125 -2.73 -0.39 16.75
C SER A 125 -1.58 0.22 17.58
N ASN A 126 -1.36 -0.29 18.81
CA ASN A 126 -0.28 0.13 19.71
C ASN A 126 0.96 -0.76 19.62
N LEU A 127 0.98 -1.77 18.74
CA LEU A 127 2.11 -2.69 18.65
C LEU A 127 3.34 -1.95 18.14
N VAL A 128 4.43 -2.03 18.90
CA VAL A 128 5.71 -1.38 18.57
C VAL A 128 6.71 -2.42 18.06
N GLN A 129 6.68 -3.63 18.63
CA GLN A 129 7.63 -4.68 18.30
C GLN A 129 6.90 -5.99 18.02
N LEU A 130 7.17 -6.53 16.83
CA LEU A 130 6.67 -7.83 16.39
C LEU A 130 7.85 -8.69 15.93
N ASN A 131 7.99 -9.85 16.57
CA ASN A 131 8.95 -10.86 16.18
C ASN A 131 8.22 -12.13 15.72
N ILE A 132 8.33 -12.45 14.43
CA ILE A 132 7.82 -13.71 13.87
C ILE A 132 8.94 -14.56 13.27
N SER A 133 10.19 -14.27 13.63
CA SER A 133 11.37 -14.94 13.08
C SER A 133 11.43 -16.42 13.40
N SER A 134 12.22 -17.18 12.64
CA SER A 134 12.42 -18.62 12.85
C SER A 134 11.10 -19.41 12.79
N ASN A 135 10.27 -19.10 11.79
CA ASN A 135 9.06 -19.83 11.42
C ASN A 135 9.18 -20.30 9.96
N PRO A 136 9.99 -21.32 9.66
CA PRO A 136 10.51 -21.59 8.31
C PRO A 136 9.45 -22.01 7.27
N HIS A 137 8.21 -22.24 7.69
CA HIS A 137 7.13 -22.76 6.84
C HIS A 137 6.05 -21.71 6.50
N LEU A 138 6.25 -20.42 6.79
CA LEU A 138 5.24 -19.38 6.58
C LEU A 138 5.01 -19.04 5.10
N LEU A 139 6.06 -19.09 4.27
CA LEU A 139 6.07 -18.93 2.79
C LEU A 139 5.63 -17.57 2.23
N SER A 140 4.56 -16.95 2.74
CA SER A 140 4.02 -15.67 2.26
C SER A 140 3.31 -14.87 3.36
N LEU A 141 3.20 -13.55 3.16
CA LEU A 141 2.39 -12.65 3.98
C LEU A 141 1.34 -11.97 3.10
N ASN A 142 0.13 -11.80 3.65
CA ASN A 142 -0.94 -11.12 2.94
C ASN A 142 -0.76 -9.59 3.02
N LYS A 143 -1.17 -8.86 1.97
CA LYS A 143 -1.15 -7.38 1.95
C LYS A 143 -1.96 -6.72 3.08
N TYR A 144 -2.89 -7.43 3.71
CA TYR A 144 -3.68 -6.92 4.82
C TYR A 144 -3.23 -7.44 6.19
N THR A 145 -2.14 -8.22 6.28
CA THR A 145 -1.66 -8.78 7.54
C THR A 145 -1.39 -7.69 8.59
N PHE A 146 -0.85 -6.54 8.18
CA PHE A 146 -0.53 -5.39 9.05
C PHE A 146 -1.47 -4.18 8.86
N ALA A 147 -2.70 -4.40 8.38
CA ALA A 147 -3.67 -3.32 8.25
C ALA A 147 -3.87 -2.61 9.60
N ASN A 148 -3.87 -1.29 9.68
CA ASN A 148 -4.00 -0.53 10.96
C ASN A 148 -2.91 -0.74 12.03
N THR A 149 -1.82 -1.47 11.78
CA THR A 149 -0.68 -1.61 12.72
C THR A 149 0.30 -0.44 12.61
N SER A 150 -0.19 0.80 12.75
CA SER A 150 0.56 2.02 12.41
C SER A 150 1.69 2.39 13.37
N SER A 151 1.68 1.87 14.60
CA SER A 151 2.71 2.14 15.63
C SER A 151 3.94 1.22 15.56
N LEU A 152 3.96 0.28 14.62
CA LEU A 152 5.01 -0.73 14.53
C LEU A 152 6.34 -0.10 14.13
N ARG A 153 7.37 -0.29 14.95
CA ARG A 153 8.72 0.24 14.74
C ARG A 153 9.74 -0.84 14.42
N TYR A 154 9.56 -2.02 14.99
CA TYR A 154 10.46 -3.16 14.84
C TYR A 154 9.69 -4.37 14.31
N LEU A 155 10.13 -4.89 13.17
CA LEU A 155 9.60 -6.10 12.57
C LEU A 155 10.73 -7.06 12.20
N ASP A 156 10.64 -8.28 12.73
CA ASP A 156 11.61 -9.34 12.46
C ASP A 156 10.96 -10.50 11.70
N LEU A 157 11.38 -10.67 10.44
CA LEU A 157 10.91 -11.70 9.52
C LEU A 157 12.01 -12.72 9.19
N ARG A 158 13.10 -12.77 9.95
CA ARG A 158 14.24 -13.66 9.63
C ARG A 158 13.85 -15.12 9.66
N ASN A 159 14.41 -15.93 8.77
CA ASN A 159 14.22 -17.39 8.77
C ASN A 159 12.72 -17.81 8.78
N THR A 160 11.89 -17.13 7.99
CA THR A 160 10.44 -17.43 7.90
C THR A 160 10.05 -18.21 6.63
N GLY A 161 11.03 -18.51 5.76
CA GLY A 161 10.79 -19.19 4.50
C GLY A 161 10.06 -18.33 3.47
N LEU A 162 9.98 -17.01 3.69
CA LEU A 162 9.33 -16.09 2.78
C LEU A 162 10.07 -16.05 1.43
N GLN A 163 9.32 -16.18 0.35
CA GLN A 163 9.89 -16.11 -1.00
C GLN A 163 9.71 -14.72 -1.61
N THR A 164 8.62 -14.03 -1.30
CA THR A 164 8.32 -12.70 -1.83
C THR A 164 7.59 -11.88 -0.77
N LEU A 165 7.68 -10.56 -0.86
CA LEU A 165 6.89 -9.63 -0.07
C LEU A 165 6.20 -8.64 -0.99
N ASP A 166 4.89 -8.47 -0.78
CA ASP A 166 4.12 -7.43 -1.46
C ASP A 166 4.34 -6.10 -0.72
N HIS A 167 4.76 -5.07 -1.44
CA HIS A 167 4.94 -3.72 -0.87
C HIS A 167 3.65 -3.19 -0.22
N ALA A 168 2.47 -3.63 -0.70
CA ALA A 168 1.18 -3.22 -0.15
C ALA A 168 1.01 -3.65 1.32
N ALA A 169 1.67 -4.73 1.75
CA ALA A 169 1.66 -5.17 3.15
C ALA A 169 2.28 -4.14 4.10
N PHE A 170 3.20 -3.30 3.59
CA PHE A 170 3.97 -2.34 4.38
C PHE A 170 3.42 -0.92 4.30
N HIS A 171 2.38 -0.67 3.49
CA HIS A 171 1.82 0.67 3.26
C HIS A 171 1.35 1.37 4.55
N ASN A 172 0.80 0.61 5.50
CA ASN A 172 0.30 1.15 6.78
C ASN A 172 1.38 1.26 7.87
N LEU A 173 2.59 0.74 7.62
CA LEU A 173 3.68 0.70 8.58
C LEU A 173 4.49 2.02 8.55
N ILE A 174 3.80 3.14 8.76
CA ILE A 174 4.34 4.50 8.57
C ILE A 174 5.46 4.83 9.57
N THR A 175 5.45 4.21 10.75
CA THR A 175 6.45 4.43 11.80
C THR A 175 7.53 3.35 11.86
N LEU A 176 7.58 2.44 10.88
CA LEU A 176 8.56 1.37 10.85
C LEU A 176 9.97 1.94 10.77
N GLN A 177 10.84 1.45 11.64
CA GLN A 177 12.22 1.93 11.77
C GLN A 177 13.22 0.83 11.47
N THR A 178 12.95 -0.41 11.89
CA THR A 178 13.87 -1.53 11.73
C THR A 178 13.14 -2.73 11.15
N LEU A 179 13.69 -3.28 10.08
CA LEU A 179 13.15 -4.46 9.40
C LEU A 179 14.28 -5.47 9.15
N TYR A 180 14.07 -6.70 9.63
CA TYR A 180 15.00 -7.82 9.40
C TYR A 180 14.42 -8.82 8.41
N LEU A 181 15.22 -9.21 7.42
CA LEU A 181 14.79 -10.02 6.25
C LEU A 181 15.72 -11.20 5.93
N SER A 182 16.84 -11.34 6.63
CA SER A 182 17.85 -12.38 6.36
C SER A 182 17.34 -13.81 6.56
N GLY A 183 18.00 -14.75 5.88
CA GLY A 183 17.69 -16.17 5.99
C GLY A 183 16.36 -16.59 5.35
N ASN A 184 15.89 -15.84 4.35
CA ASN A 184 14.71 -16.17 3.58
C ASN A 184 15.08 -16.49 2.11
N PRO A 185 14.41 -17.45 1.46
CA PRO A 185 14.65 -17.83 0.07
C PRO A 185 14.04 -16.82 -0.92
N TRP A 186 14.55 -15.59 -0.92
CA TRP A 186 13.98 -14.49 -1.72
C TRP A 186 14.01 -14.76 -3.22
N LYS A 187 12.84 -14.71 -3.86
CA LYS A 187 12.64 -14.73 -5.31
C LYS A 187 12.54 -13.30 -5.82
N CYS A 188 13.68 -12.76 -6.19
CA CYS A 188 13.84 -11.42 -6.75
C CYS A 188 13.47 -11.41 -8.23
N ASN A 189 12.18 -11.54 -8.54
CA ASN A 189 11.63 -11.41 -9.89
C ASN A 189 10.89 -10.06 -10.05
N CYS A 190 10.13 -9.90 -11.13
CA CYS A 190 9.41 -8.65 -11.40
C CYS A 190 8.35 -8.28 -10.35
N SER A 191 7.73 -9.25 -9.66
CA SER A 191 6.77 -8.92 -8.59
C SER A 191 7.46 -8.43 -7.32
N PHE A 192 8.77 -8.65 -7.19
CA PHE A 192 9.57 -8.14 -6.07
C PHE A 192 10.07 -6.70 -6.29
N LEU A 193 9.98 -6.17 -7.52
CA LEU A 193 10.49 -4.86 -7.89
C LEU A 193 9.93 -3.73 -7.01
N ASP A 194 8.62 -3.67 -6.82
CA ASP A 194 7.98 -2.62 -6.02
C ASP A 194 8.45 -2.64 -4.56
N PHE A 195 8.65 -3.84 -4.00
CA PHE A 195 9.18 -3.98 -2.65
C PHE A 195 10.64 -3.50 -2.55
N THR A 196 11.48 -3.77 -3.57
CA THR A 196 12.85 -3.23 -3.58
C THR A 196 12.87 -1.70 -3.67
N ILE A 197 11.94 -1.09 -4.42
CA ILE A 197 11.80 0.37 -4.46
C ILE A 197 11.40 0.90 -3.08
N TYR A 198 10.46 0.24 -2.41
CA TYR A 198 10.08 0.58 -1.04
C TYR A 198 11.27 0.53 -0.08
N LEU A 199 12.11 -0.51 -0.13
CA LEU A 199 13.31 -0.63 0.71
C LEU A 199 14.31 0.52 0.48
N ILE A 200 14.49 0.94 -0.78
CA ILE A 200 15.44 2.01 -1.12
C ILE A 200 14.91 3.40 -0.74
N MET A 201 13.60 3.63 -0.90
CA MET A 201 12.99 4.95 -0.69
C MET A 201 12.59 5.22 0.77
N SER A 202 12.42 4.16 1.56
CA SER A 202 12.01 4.29 2.97
C SER A 202 13.22 4.50 3.88
N PRO A 203 13.12 5.34 4.92
CA PRO A 203 14.21 5.57 5.88
C PRO A 203 14.29 4.42 6.91
N LEU A 204 14.41 3.18 6.42
CA LEU A 204 14.48 1.98 7.24
C LEU A 204 15.92 1.64 7.58
N ASN A 205 16.13 1.20 8.82
CA ASN A 205 17.35 0.53 9.23
C ASN A 205 17.26 -0.96 8.86
N HIS A 206 18.28 -1.46 8.18
CA HIS A 206 18.40 -2.86 7.74
C HIS A 206 19.68 -3.47 8.33
N PRO A 207 19.68 -3.87 9.61
CA PRO A 207 20.90 -4.36 10.28
C PRO A 207 21.46 -5.63 9.64
N ASP A 208 20.62 -6.39 8.94
CA ASP A 208 20.96 -7.65 8.27
C ASP A 208 20.99 -7.55 6.73
N GLU A 209 21.16 -6.33 6.19
CA GLU A 209 21.19 -6.07 4.74
C GLU A 209 22.14 -7.00 3.98
N GLN A 210 23.32 -7.27 4.54
CA GLN A 210 24.34 -8.10 3.88
C GLN A 210 23.93 -9.59 3.80
N ASN A 211 23.04 -10.03 4.69
CA ASN A 211 22.63 -11.43 4.81
C ASN A 211 21.26 -11.68 4.15
N ALA A 212 20.55 -10.62 3.76
CA ALA A 212 19.30 -10.71 3.02
C ALA A 212 19.61 -10.71 1.51
N THR A 213 19.83 -11.89 0.95
CA THR A 213 20.22 -12.06 -0.47
C THR A 213 19.14 -12.79 -1.28
N CYS A 214 19.07 -12.49 -2.57
CA CYS A 214 18.23 -13.23 -3.52
C CYS A 214 18.71 -14.67 -3.69
N LEU A 215 17.78 -15.61 -3.76
CA LEU A 215 18.03 -17.01 -4.13
C LEU A 215 17.70 -17.24 -5.61
N GLU A 216 16.61 -16.66 -6.09
CA GLU A 216 16.19 -16.70 -7.48
C GLU A 216 15.97 -15.27 -8.00
N PRO A 217 16.11 -15.01 -9.31
CA PRO A 217 16.58 -15.94 -10.35
C PRO A 217 18.11 -16.13 -10.28
N THR A 218 18.64 -17.08 -11.06
CA THR A 218 20.05 -17.49 -11.03
C THR A 218 21.04 -16.34 -11.28
N GLU A 219 20.65 -15.34 -12.06
CA GLU A 219 21.47 -14.17 -12.41
C GLU A 219 21.68 -13.22 -11.22
N LEU A 220 20.72 -13.22 -10.28
CA LEU A 220 20.74 -12.38 -9.08
C LEU A 220 21.03 -13.18 -7.81
N ALA A 221 21.28 -14.49 -7.92
CA ALA A 221 21.55 -15.34 -6.76
C ALA A 221 22.76 -14.81 -5.96
N GLY A 222 22.58 -14.65 -4.65
CA GLY A 222 23.58 -14.11 -3.72
C GLY A 222 23.67 -12.57 -3.68
N TRP A 223 22.92 -11.84 -4.52
CA TRP A 223 22.91 -10.38 -4.46
C TRP A 223 22.06 -9.87 -3.29
N PRO A 224 22.51 -8.84 -2.54
CA PRO A 224 21.69 -8.21 -1.51
C PRO A 224 20.40 -7.62 -2.09
N ILE A 225 19.26 -7.85 -1.43
CA ILE A 225 17.94 -7.41 -1.90
C ILE A 225 17.82 -5.89 -2.06
N THR A 226 18.62 -5.11 -1.33
CA THR A 226 18.68 -3.64 -1.44
C THR A 226 19.40 -3.16 -2.71
N LYS A 227 20.17 -4.04 -3.36
CA LYS A 227 21.00 -3.71 -4.53
C LYS A 227 20.44 -4.22 -5.86
N VAL A 228 19.39 -5.04 -5.83
CA VAL A 228 18.81 -5.64 -7.05
C VAL A 228 17.77 -4.77 -7.76
N GLY A 229 17.38 -3.62 -7.18
CA GLY A 229 16.34 -2.76 -7.77
C GLY A 229 16.64 -2.30 -9.21
N ASN A 230 17.88 -1.87 -9.49
CA ASN A 230 18.27 -1.45 -10.85
C ASN A 230 18.31 -2.63 -11.84
N PRO A 231 18.97 -3.76 -11.53
CA PRO A 231 18.89 -4.97 -12.35
C PRO A 231 17.45 -5.42 -12.64
N LEU A 232 16.59 -5.45 -11.62
CA LEU A 232 15.18 -5.81 -11.77
C LEU A 232 14.43 -4.86 -12.68
N ARG A 233 14.62 -3.54 -12.52
CA ARG A 233 14.00 -2.55 -13.40
C ARG A 233 14.40 -2.76 -14.86
N TYR A 234 15.66 -3.09 -15.12
CA TYR A 234 16.13 -3.38 -16.47
C TYR A 234 15.47 -4.65 -17.04
N MET A 235 15.42 -5.74 -16.26
CA MET A 235 14.81 -7.00 -16.71
C MET A 235 13.29 -6.89 -16.91
N CYS A 236 12.60 -6.10 -16.08
CA CYS A 236 11.13 -6.13 -15.99
C CYS A 236 10.42 -4.96 -16.69
N VAL A 237 11.04 -3.78 -16.75
CA VAL A 237 10.39 -2.57 -17.29
C VAL A 237 10.95 -2.19 -18.65
N THR A 238 12.25 -2.42 -18.89
CA THR A 238 12.87 -2.00 -20.16
C THR A 238 12.85 -3.07 -21.25
N HIS A 239 12.37 -4.27 -20.95
CA HIS A 239 12.15 -5.31 -21.95
C HIS A 239 10.77 -5.13 -22.59
N LEU A 240 10.61 -4.11 -23.45
CA LEU A 240 9.50 -4.11 -24.41
C LEU A 240 9.65 -5.38 -25.26
N ASP A 241 8.59 -6.18 -25.36
CA ASP A 241 8.63 -7.39 -26.17
C ASP A 241 8.77 -6.99 -27.65
N HIS A 242 9.24 -7.90 -28.50
CA HIS A 242 9.31 -7.66 -29.94
C HIS A 242 7.94 -7.25 -30.51
N GLN A 243 6.85 -7.72 -29.91
CA GLN A 243 5.48 -7.32 -30.26
C GLN A 243 5.21 -5.84 -29.97
N ASP A 244 5.72 -5.31 -28.86
CA ASP A 244 5.53 -3.90 -28.50
C ASP A 244 6.29 -2.98 -29.45
N TYR A 245 7.48 -3.39 -29.90
CA TYR A 245 8.23 -2.66 -30.94
C TYR A 245 7.50 -2.66 -32.29
N ILE A 246 6.92 -3.79 -32.70
CA ILE A 246 6.12 -3.87 -33.92
C ILE A 246 4.89 -2.95 -33.81
N PHE A 247 4.20 -2.98 -32.66
CA PHE A 247 3.04 -2.12 -32.40
C PHE A 247 3.40 -0.63 -32.44
N LEU A 248 4.51 -0.22 -31.82
CA LEU A 248 5.00 1.15 -31.86
C LEU A 248 5.39 1.59 -33.28
N LEU A 249 6.01 0.71 -34.08
CA LEU A 249 6.29 0.97 -35.49
C LEU A 249 5.01 1.18 -36.31
N LEU A 250 3.99 0.35 -36.09
CA LEU A 250 2.69 0.47 -36.76
C LEU A 250 1.99 1.79 -36.40
N ILE A 251 1.96 2.15 -35.11
CA ILE A 251 1.41 3.46 -34.67
C ILE A 251 2.17 4.61 -35.31
N GLY A 252 3.51 4.56 -35.29
CA GLY A 252 4.36 5.58 -35.90
C GLY A 252 4.05 5.75 -37.40
N PHE A 253 3.90 4.64 -38.13
CA PHE A 253 3.53 4.65 -39.55
C PHE A 253 2.14 5.27 -39.79
N CYS A 254 1.15 4.91 -38.97
CA CYS A 254 -0.20 5.46 -39.07
C CYS A 254 -0.24 6.98 -38.82
N ILE A 255 0.45 7.46 -37.78
CA ILE A 255 0.52 8.90 -37.47
C ILE A 255 1.21 9.66 -38.60
N PHE A 256 2.34 9.14 -39.09
CA PHE A 256 3.10 9.79 -40.17
C PHE A 256 2.32 9.85 -41.48
N SER A 257 1.67 8.74 -41.87
CA SER A 257 0.86 8.69 -43.08
C SER A 257 -0.36 9.61 -42.99
N ALA A 258 -1.10 9.60 -41.87
CA ALA A 258 -2.22 10.50 -41.65
C ALA A 258 -1.80 11.98 -41.70
N GLY A 259 -0.68 12.32 -41.04
CA GLY A 259 -0.12 13.67 -41.06
C GLY A 259 0.29 14.12 -42.47
N THR A 260 0.90 13.22 -43.24
CA THR A 260 1.28 13.49 -44.64
C THR A 260 0.06 13.75 -45.52
N VAL A 261 -0.99 12.93 -45.40
CA VAL A 261 -2.23 13.10 -46.16
C VAL A 261 -2.94 14.40 -45.78
N ALA A 262 -3.01 14.73 -44.49
CA ALA A 262 -3.60 15.98 -44.03
C ALA A 262 -2.84 17.21 -44.54
N ALA A 263 -1.51 17.19 -44.49
CA ALA A 263 -0.67 18.27 -45.03
C ALA A 263 -0.85 18.43 -46.55
N TRP A 264 -0.94 17.32 -47.28
CA TRP A 264 -1.20 17.36 -48.71
C TRP A 264 -2.57 17.94 -49.03
N LEU A 265 -3.63 17.48 -48.35
CA LEU A 265 -5.01 17.98 -48.54
C LEU A 265 -5.13 19.47 -48.21
N THR A 266 -4.52 19.91 -47.11
CA THR A 266 -4.53 21.33 -46.72
C THR A 266 -3.81 22.20 -47.77
N GLY A 267 -2.69 21.73 -48.31
CA GLY A 267 -2.00 22.39 -49.43
C GLY A 267 -2.88 22.52 -50.68
N VAL A 268 -3.57 21.43 -51.06
CA VAL A 268 -4.51 21.45 -52.21
C VAL A 268 -5.67 22.42 -51.97
N CYS A 269 -6.30 22.36 -50.80
CA CYS A 269 -7.38 23.28 -50.44
C CYS A 269 -6.93 24.75 -50.46
N ALA A 270 -5.72 25.05 -49.98
CA ALA A 270 -5.18 26.40 -50.02
C ALA A 270 -4.98 26.91 -51.45
N VAL A 271 -4.44 26.08 -52.35
CA VAL A 271 -4.28 26.44 -53.77
C VAL A 271 -5.64 26.66 -54.45
N LEU A 272 -6.62 25.77 -54.20
CA LEU A 272 -7.96 25.92 -54.74
C LEU A 272 -8.65 27.18 -54.21
N TYR A 273 -8.50 27.48 -52.92
CA TYR A 273 -9.03 28.69 -52.31
C TYR A 273 -8.40 29.96 -52.92
N GLN A 274 -7.08 29.98 -53.08
CA GLN A 274 -6.38 31.09 -53.73
C GLN A 274 -6.83 31.27 -55.18
N ASN A 275 -6.98 30.18 -55.93
CA ASN A 275 -7.44 30.22 -57.32
C ASN A 275 -8.90 30.70 -57.44
N ALA A 276 -9.79 30.22 -56.57
CA ALA A 276 -11.18 30.67 -56.52
C ALA A 276 -11.28 32.15 -56.16
N ARG A 277 -10.49 32.61 -55.18
CA ARG A 277 -10.42 34.02 -54.79
C ARG A 277 -9.85 34.90 -55.90
N ARG A 278 -8.88 34.40 -56.67
CA ARG A 278 -8.34 35.12 -57.83
C ARG A 278 -9.40 35.27 -58.94
N ARG A 279 -10.13 34.20 -59.25
CA ARG A 279 -11.26 34.28 -60.18
C ARG A 279 -12.32 35.26 -59.71
N SER A 280 -12.74 35.21 -58.45
CA SER A 280 -13.73 36.17 -57.94
C SER A 280 -13.24 37.62 -58.02
N SER A 281 -11.94 37.88 -57.79
CA SER A 281 -11.39 39.23 -57.97
C SER A 281 -11.27 39.67 -59.44
N GLU A 282 -11.09 38.73 -60.37
CA GLU A 282 -11.12 39.00 -61.81
C GLU A 282 -12.56 39.28 -62.27
N ASP A 283 -13.54 38.50 -61.79
CA ASP A 283 -14.97 38.71 -62.04
C ASP A 283 -15.46 40.07 -61.48
N GLU A 284 -15.06 40.43 -60.26
CA GLU A 284 -15.37 41.75 -59.65
C GLU A 284 -14.75 42.92 -60.44
N ALA A 285 -13.54 42.75 -60.99
CA ALA A 285 -12.89 43.77 -61.81
C ALA A 285 -13.54 43.92 -63.19
N GLU A 286 -14.05 42.83 -63.78
CA GLU A 286 -14.82 42.86 -65.03
C GLU A 286 -16.19 43.52 -64.83
N ASP A 287 -16.86 43.28 -63.70
CA ASP A 287 -18.13 43.94 -63.33
C ASP A 287 -17.96 45.45 -63.08
N GLU A 288 -16.89 45.89 -62.43
CA GLU A 288 -16.58 47.32 -62.26
C GLU A 288 -16.27 48.02 -63.60
N LEU A 289 -15.56 47.34 -64.52
CA LEU A 289 -15.30 47.86 -65.87
C LEU A 289 -16.60 47.95 -66.70
N GLY A 290 -17.50 46.97 -66.55
CA GLY A 290 -18.83 46.97 -67.17
C GLY A 290 -19.70 48.12 -66.69
N GLN A 291 -19.73 48.38 -65.37
CA GLN A 291 -20.48 49.50 -64.81
C GLN A 291 -19.92 50.88 -65.21
N SER A 292 -18.59 51.00 -65.37
CA SER A 292 -17.94 52.22 -65.88
C SER A 292 -18.36 52.53 -67.32
N VAL A 293 -18.41 51.52 -68.20
CA VAL A 293 -18.85 51.67 -69.60
C VAL A 293 -20.34 52.02 -69.68
N GLU A 294 -21.18 51.40 -68.83
CA GLU A 294 -22.61 51.70 -68.74
C GLU A 294 -22.86 53.14 -68.24
N ALA A 295 -22.10 53.59 -67.25
CA ALA A 295 -22.16 54.97 -66.74
C ALA A 295 -21.71 56.00 -67.79
N SER A 296 -20.65 55.70 -68.55
CA SER A 296 -20.20 56.55 -69.66
C SER A 296 -21.24 56.62 -70.79
N ARG A 297 -21.97 55.52 -71.06
CA ARG A 297 -23.09 55.50 -72.03
C ARG A 297 -24.27 56.36 -71.58
N ARG A 298 -24.65 56.33 -70.30
CA ARG A 298 -25.76 57.15 -69.77
C ARG A 298 -25.44 58.64 -69.78
N ILE A 299 -24.19 59.03 -69.53
CA ILE A 299 -23.74 60.43 -69.66
C ILE A 299 -23.78 60.89 -71.12
N PHE A 300 -23.53 60.00 -72.08
CA PHE A 300 -23.62 60.33 -73.51
C PHE A 300 -25.08 60.48 -73.98
N GLN A 301 -26.02 59.69 -73.45
CA GLN A 301 -27.44 59.80 -73.77
C GLN A 301 -28.11 61.06 -73.18
N SER A 302 -27.74 61.50 -71.98
CA SER A 302 -28.31 62.73 -71.38
C SER A 302 -27.82 64.03 -72.04
N ARG A 303 -26.79 63.95 -72.91
CA ARG A 303 -26.27 65.10 -73.67
C ARG A 303 -26.89 65.25 -75.07
N VAL A 304 -27.75 64.33 -75.51
CA VAL A 304 -28.38 64.33 -76.85
C VAL A 304 -29.79 64.94 -76.87
N GLU A 305 -30.39 65.25 -75.70
CA GLU A 305 -31.69 65.96 -75.58
C GLU A 305 -31.57 67.50 -75.40
N SER A 306 -30.50 68.13 -75.88
CA SER A 306 -30.38 69.59 -75.89
C SER A 306 -29.58 70.08 -77.10
N GLY A 307 -30.26 70.59 -78.13
CA GLY A 307 -29.63 71.30 -79.26
C GLY A 307 -30.42 71.23 -80.57
N GLN A 308 -31.34 72.17 -80.74
CA GLN A 308 -32.10 72.46 -81.96
C GLN A 308 -31.40 73.61 -82.69
N ASP A 309 -31.01 73.46 -83.98
CA ASP A 309 -30.94 74.53 -85.01
C ASP A 309 -30.22 74.11 -86.32
N GLY A 310 -30.80 74.49 -87.49
CA GLY A 310 -30.06 74.97 -88.67
C GLY A 310 -29.75 74.05 -89.87
N PHE A 311 -30.51 74.21 -90.96
CA PHE A 311 -30.39 73.73 -92.39
C PHE A 311 -29.14 74.24 -93.18
N PRO A 312 -28.83 73.97 -94.51
CA PRO A 312 -29.62 73.38 -95.65
C PRO A 312 -28.90 72.50 -96.77
N GLN A 313 -29.73 71.88 -97.65
CA GLN A 313 -29.76 71.63 -99.14
C GLN A 313 -28.63 71.07 -100.09
N LEU A 314 -29.14 70.46 -101.19
CA LEU A 314 -28.63 70.06 -102.55
C LEU A 314 -28.23 68.57 -102.71
N ILE A 315 -28.74 67.73 -103.65
CA ILE A 315 -29.40 67.83 -104.98
C ILE A 315 -30.60 66.87 -105.03
#